data_AF-A0A3D1CJL5-F1
#
_entry.id   AF-A0A3D1CJL5-F1
#
_cell.length_a   1.000
_cell.length_b   1.000
_cell.length_c   1.000
_cell.angle_alpha   90.00
_cell.angle_beta   90.00
_cell.angle_gamma   90.00
#
_symmetry.space_group_name_H-M   'P 1'
#
loop_
_entity.id
_entity.type
_entity.pdbx_description
1 polymer ?
#
loop_
_entity_poly.entity_id
_entity_poly.type
_entity_poly.pdbx_seq_one_letter_code
_entity_poly.pdbx_strand_id
1 'polypeptide(L)'
;MDKTYNPDAIEQRWYQQWEQNGEFKPSGEGTPYSIMLPPPNVTGSLHMGHGFNNTIMDLLTRYHRMKGDNTLWQPGTDHAGIATQMV
;
A
#
# COMPACT_ATOMS: atom_id res chain seq x y z
N MET A 1 8.30 27.20 -8.01
CA MET A 1 7.14 26.39 -7.58
C MET A 1 5.89 27.12 -8.02
N ASP A 2 4.89 26.40 -8.50
CA ASP A 2 3.55 26.97 -8.68
C ASP A 2 3.04 27.52 -7.35
N LYS A 3 2.30 28.62 -7.41
CA LYS A 3 1.73 29.27 -6.21
C LYS A 3 0.50 28.54 -5.69
N THR A 4 -0.11 27.68 -6.51
CA THR A 4 -1.31 26.92 -6.16
C THR A 4 -0.96 25.45 -5.99
N TYR A 5 -1.33 24.88 -4.83
CA TYR A 5 -1.20 23.45 -4.58
C TYR A 5 -2.23 22.68 -5.40
N ASN A 6 -1.75 21.74 -6.22
CA ASN A 6 -2.58 20.83 -7.02
C ASN A 6 -2.24 19.38 -6.63
N PRO A 7 -2.99 18.75 -5.70
CA PRO A 7 -2.70 17.40 -5.23
C PRO A 7 -2.79 16.37 -6.35
N ASP A 8 -3.80 16.44 -7.22
CA ASP A 8 -4.04 15.45 -8.27
C ASP A 8 -2.82 15.31 -9.20
N ALA A 9 -2.25 16.44 -9.63
CA ALA A 9 -1.08 16.46 -10.50
C ALA A 9 0.20 15.96 -9.78
N ILE A 10 0.33 16.28 -8.48
CA ILE A 10 1.48 15.90 -7.67
C ILE A 10 1.45 14.39 -7.38
N GLU A 11 0.31 13.88 -6.96
CA GLU A 11 0.09 12.47 -6.62
C GLU A 11 0.32 11.57 -7.85
N GLN A 12 -0.29 11.92 -8.99
CA GLN A 12 -0.11 11.15 -10.24
C GLN A 12 1.35 11.10 -10.67
N ARG A 13 2.05 12.24 -10.66
CA ARG A 13 3.46 12.32 -11.05
C ARG A 13 4.35 11.44 -10.17
N TRP A 14 4.22 11.54 -8.85
CA TRP A 14 5.07 10.79 -7.93
C TRP A 14 4.78 9.30 -7.94
N TYR A 15 3.51 8.91 -8.02
CA TYR A 15 3.15 7.50 -8.08
C TYR A 15 3.75 6.82 -9.32
N GLN A 16 3.61 7.45 -10.50
CA GLN A 16 4.22 6.95 -11.74
C GLN A 16 5.74 6.83 -11.63
N GLN A 17 6.40 7.83 -11.04
CA GLN A 17 7.85 7.79 -10.83
C GLN A 17 8.26 6.61 -9.93
N TRP A 18 7.54 6.39 -8.84
CA TRP A 18 7.83 5.30 -7.89
C TRP A 18 7.62 3.92 -8.52
N GLU A 19 6.56 3.74 -9.31
CA GLU A 19 6.34 2.49 -10.05
C GLU A 19 7.45 2.22 -11.08
N GLN A 20 7.82 3.23 -11.87
CA GLN A 20 8.85 3.11 -12.90
C GLN A 20 10.22 2.77 -12.31
N ASN A 21 10.56 3.37 -11.17
CA ASN A 21 11.80 3.10 -10.46
C ASN A 21 11.76 1.78 -9.68
N GLY A 22 10.59 1.16 -9.52
CA GLY A 22 10.43 -0.04 -8.72
C GLY A 22 10.59 0.20 -7.22
N GLU A 23 10.30 1.40 -6.71
CA GLU A 23 10.48 1.78 -5.30
C GLU A 23 9.67 0.90 -4.34
N PHE A 24 8.59 0.29 -4.83
CA PHE A 24 7.74 -0.62 -4.06
C PHE A 24 8.31 -2.04 -3.96
N LYS A 25 9.32 -2.39 -4.79
CA LYS A 25 9.90 -3.73 -4.79
C LYS A 25 10.77 -3.93 -3.53
N PRO A 26 10.77 -5.12 -2.93
CA PRO A 26 11.76 -5.46 -1.91
C PRO A 26 13.17 -5.34 -2.50
N SER A 27 14.12 -4.81 -1.73
CA SER A 27 15.52 -4.65 -2.14
C SER A 27 16.23 -6.00 -2.27
N GLY A 28 15.78 -7.02 -1.51
CA GLY A 28 16.49 -8.29 -1.38
C GLY A 28 17.66 -8.25 -0.39
N GLU A 29 17.98 -7.08 0.15
CA GLU A 29 19.12 -6.82 1.04
C GLU A 29 18.66 -6.11 2.31
N GLY A 30 19.26 -6.47 3.46
CA GLY A 30 18.92 -5.90 4.77
C GLY A 30 17.99 -6.80 5.60
N THR A 31 17.61 -6.32 6.80
CA THR A 31 16.75 -7.07 7.72
C THR A 31 15.33 -7.16 7.15
N PRO A 32 14.71 -8.35 7.05
CA PRO A 32 13.35 -8.47 6.54
C PRO A 32 12.33 -7.74 7.44
N TYR A 33 11.47 -6.94 6.81
CA TYR A 33 10.32 -6.32 7.46
C TYR A 33 9.09 -6.49 6.58
N SER A 34 8.10 -7.26 7.03
CA SER A 34 6.93 -7.58 6.21
C SER A 34 5.63 -7.28 6.93
N ILE A 35 4.71 -6.63 6.22
CA ILE A 35 3.33 -6.44 6.64
C ILE A 35 2.45 -7.15 5.62
N MET A 36 1.68 -8.14 6.08
CA MET A 36 0.63 -8.74 5.28
C MET A 36 -0.66 -7.95 5.47
N LEU A 37 -1.28 -7.47 4.40
CA LEU A 37 -2.62 -6.95 4.48
C LEU A 37 -3.54 -8.14 4.77
N PRO A 38 -4.21 -8.21 5.94
CA PRO A 38 -5.21 -9.24 6.17
C PRO A 38 -6.23 -9.08 5.03
N PRO A 39 -6.44 -10.12 4.22
CA PRO A 39 -7.12 -9.93 2.97
C PRO A 39 -8.55 -9.43 3.27
N PRO A 40 -9.00 -8.32 2.65
CA PRO A 40 -10.36 -7.88 2.85
C PRO A 40 -11.28 -8.99 2.35
N ASN A 41 -12.32 -9.30 3.14
CA ASN A 41 -13.45 -10.05 2.63
C ASN A 41 -13.95 -9.30 1.38
N VAL A 42 -14.26 -10.00 0.30
CA VAL A 42 -14.84 -9.40 -0.91
C VAL A 42 -16.27 -8.95 -0.59
N THR A 43 -16.43 -7.80 0.08
CA THR A 43 -17.70 -7.27 0.57
C THR A 43 -18.17 -6.02 -0.18
N GLY A 44 -17.39 -5.53 -1.16
CA GLY A 44 -17.75 -4.38 -2.01
C GLY A 44 -16.72 -3.25 -1.99
N SER A 45 -17.18 -2.02 -1.76
CA SER A 45 -16.38 -0.78 -1.90
C SER A 45 -15.49 -0.46 -0.69
N LEU A 46 -14.39 0.28 -0.92
CA LEU A 46 -13.52 0.77 0.15
C LEU A 46 -14.20 1.87 0.97
N HIS A 47 -14.26 1.70 2.29
CA HIS A 47 -14.62 2.76 3.26
C HIS A 47 -13.40 3.36 3.99
N MET A 48 -13.60 4.47 4.72
CA MET A 48 -12.57 5.20 5.48
C MET A 48 -11.74 4.33 6.44
N GLY A 49 -12.31 3.28 7.02
CA GLY A 49 -11.56 2.30 7.82
C GLY A 49 -10.39 1.63 7.07
N HIS A 50 -10.54 1.36 5.77
CA HIS A 50 -9.45 0.87 4.93
C HIS A 50 -8.38 1.94 4.74
N GLY A 51 -8.79 3.18 4.45
CA GLY A 51 -7.88 4.30 4.30
C GLY A 51 -7.01 4.49 5.55
N PHE A 52 -7.62 4.47 6.73
CA PHE A 52 -6.90 4.58 8.01
C PHE A 52 -5.90 3.43 8.21
N ASN A 53 -6.34 2.18 8.11
CA ASN A 53 -5.48 1.03 8.34
C ASN A 53 -4.32 0.98 7.31
N ASN A 54 -4.64 1.15 6.03
CA ASN A 54 -3.66 1.12 4.95
C ASN A 54 -2.63 2.25 5.08
N THR A 55 -3.05 3.44 5.53
CA THR A 55 -2.12 4.56 5.75
C THR A 55 -1.10 4.24 6.84
N ILE A 56 -1.51 3.60 7.94
CA ILE A 56 -0.59 3.19 9.00
C ILE A 56 0.41 2.14 8.49
N MET A 57 -0.08 1.13 7.77
CA MET A 57 0.78 0.08 7.21
C MET A 57 1.77 0.63 6.16
N ASP A 58 1.32 1.52 5.28
CA ASP A 58 2.17 2.19 4.29
C ASP A 58 3.25 3.05 4.98
N LEU A 59 2.87 3.83 5.99
CA LEU A 59 3.81 4.64 6.77
C LEU A 59 4.91 3.80 7.42
N LEU A 60 4.53 2.70 8.08
CA LEU A 60 5.49 1.80 8.72
C LEU A 60 6.42 1.15 7.68
N THR A 61 5.88 0.70 6.56
CA THR A 61 6.66 0.12 5.45
C THR A 61 7.67 1.13 4.91
N ARG A 62 7.26 2.38 4.68
CA ARG A 62 8.17 3.44 4.20
C ARG A 62 9.24 3.78 5.23
N TYR A 63 8.87 3.90 6.50
CA TYR A 63 9.81 4.17 7.59
C TYR A 63 10.90 3.10 7.69
N HIS A 64 10.51 1.81 7.67
CA HIS A 64 11.47 0.71 7.71
C HIS A 64 12.36 0.65 6.46
N ARG A 65 11.80 0.93 5.27
CA ARG A 65 12.60 1.03 4.04
C ARG A 65 13.65 2.14 4.13
N MET A 66 13.27 3.30 4.68
CA MET A 66 14.20 4.42 4.91
C MET A 66 15.29 4.10 5.95
N LYS A 67 15.05 3.13 6.84
CA LYS A 67 16.05 2.61 7.78
C LYS A 67 17.00 1.58 7.18
N GLY A 68 16.78 1.14 5.93
CA GLY A 68 17.58 0.11 5.26
C GLY A 68 17.07 -1.32 5.46
N ASP A 69 15.86 -1.51 6.00
CA ASP A 69 15.25 -2.84 6.10
C ASP A 69 14.73 -3.29 4.71
N ASN A 70 14.77 -4.60 4.44
CA ASN A 70 14.20 -5.21 3.25
C ASN A 70 12.68 -5.34 3.42
N THR A 71 11.94 -4.34 2.97
CA THR A 71 10.51 -4.25 3.25
C THR A 71 9.63 -4.90 2.19
N LEU A 72 8.63 -5.66 2.61
CA LEU A 72 7.54 -6.16 1.78
C LEU A 72 6.18 -5.77 2.40
N TRP A 73 5.39 -4.99 1.66
CA TRP A 73 3.98 -4.81 1.99
C TRP A 73 3.16 -5.64 1.02
N GLN A 74 2.61 -6.76 1.49
CA GLN A 74 1.93 -7.74 0.64
C GLN A 74 0.41 -7.51 0.69
N PRO A 75 -0.20 -6.98 -0.40
CA PRO A 75 -1.65 -6.98 -0.53
C PRO A 75 -2.17 -8.39 -0.88
N GLY A 76 -3.46 -8.61 -0.64
CA GLY A 76 -4.16 -9.85 -0.97
C GLY A 76 -5.68 -9.65 -0.93
N THR A 77 -6.44 -10.68 -1.29
CA THR A 77 -7.91 -10.69 -1.21
C THR A 77 -8.37 -12.07 -0.73
N ASP A 78 -9.37 -12.12 0.16
CA ASP A 78 -9.87 -13.38 0.70
C ASP A 78 -11.06 -13.81 -0.16
N HIS A 79 -10.82 -14.82 -0.99
CA HIS A 79 -11.81 -15.36 -1.92
C HIS A 79 -12.62 -16.54 -1.34
N ALA A 80 -12.40 -16.93 -0.07
CA ALA A 80 -13.16 -18.00 0.57
C ALA A 80 -14.50 -17.47 1.11
N GLY A 81 -15.61 -17.73 0.39
CA GLY A 81 -16.88 -17.07 0.68
C GLY A 81 -18.00 -17.96 1.24
N ILE A 82 -18.39 -17.71 2.49
CA ILE A 82 -19.82 -17.62 2.88
C ILE A 82 -20.41 -16.30 2.32
N ALA A 83 -19.61 -15.23 2.27
CA ALA A 83 -20.03 -13.91 1.77
C ALA A 83 -20.30 -13.87 0.26
N THR A 84 -19.65 -14.73 -0.55
CA THR A 84 -19.91 -14.82 -2.00
C THR A 84 -21.15 -15.67 -2.33
N GLN A 85 -21.73 -16.37 -1.35
CA GLN A 85 -22.87 -17.28 -1.54
C GLN A 85 -24.22 -16.67 -1.16
N MET A 86 -24.25 -15.43 -0.61
CA MET A 86 -25.47 -14.74 -0.21
C MET A 86 -25.98 -13.71 -1.25
N VAL A 87 -25.54 -13.84 -2.50
CA VAL A 87 -26.06 -13.06 -3.65
C VAL A 87 -26.98 -13.93 -4.48
#